data_AF-M4RSN1-F1
#
_entry.id   AF-M4RSN1-F1
#
_cell.length_a   1.000
_cell.length_b   1.000
_cell.length_c   1.000
_cell.angle_alpha   90.00
_cell.angle_beta   90.00
_cell.angle_gamma   90.00
#
_symmetry.space_group_name_H-M   'P 1'
#
loop_
_entity.id
_entity.type
_entity.pdbx_description
1 polymer ?
#
loop_
_entity_poly.entity_id
_entity_poly.type
_entity_poly.pdbx_seq_one_letter_code
_entity_poly.pdbx_strand_id
1 'polypeptide(L)' 'MQTNNKLILISAMSATVLYFGLVAVGQPHLIASTASITLFTAMLWVTEALPIPVTSLIPFSVFLWRGY' A
#
# COMPACT_ATOMS: atom_id res chain seq x y z
N MET A 1 -20.67 -2.00 -8.95
CA MET A 1 -19.32 -2.13 -8.36
C MET A 1 -19.47 -1.94 -6.86
N GLN A 2 -19.45 -3.01 -6.07
CA GLN A 2 -19.65 -2.90 -4.62
C GLN A 2 -18.37 -2.37 -3.98
N THR A 3 -18.35 -1.10 -3.57
CA THR A 3 -17.27 -0.52 -2.78
C THR A 3 -17.22 -1.23 -1.43
N ASN A 4 -16.42 -2.29 -1.35
CA ASN A 4 -16.33 -3.11 -0.15
C ASN A 4 -15.27 -2.49 0.78
N ASN A 5 -15.68 -1.46 1.52
CA ASN A 5 -14.80 -0.70 2.43
C ASN A 5 -13.99 -1.60 3.38
N LYS A 6 -14.49 -2.80 3.68
CA LYS A 6 -13.78 -3.83 4.46
C LYS A 6 -12.48 -4.27 3.80
N LEU A 7 -12.44 -4.40 2.47
CA LEU A 7 -11.23 -4.81 1.74
C LEU A 7 -10.17 -3.72 1.74
N ILE A 8 -10.57 -2.45 1.63
CA ILE A 8 -9.67 -1.29 1.74
C ILE A 8 -9.09 -1.21 3.16
N LEU A 9 -9.91 -1.48 4.19
CA LEU A 9 -9.45 -1.52 5.57
C LEU A 9 -8.43 -2.65 5.79
N ILE A 10 -8.70 -3.86 5.26
CA ILE A 10 -7.79 -5.01 5.37
C ILE A 10 -6.46 -4.74 4.65
N SER A 11 -6.49 -4.13 3.47
CA SER A 11 -5.27 -3.78 2.73
C SER A 11 -4.44 -2.73 3.49
N ALA A 12 -5.08 -1.72 4.09
CA ALA A 12 -4.40 -0.72 4.92
C ALA A 12 -3.79 -1.36 6.17
N MET A 13 -4.55 -2.21 6.89
CA MET A 13 -4.06 -2.89 8.09
C MET A 13 -2.87 -3.79 7.79
N SER A 14 -2.94 -4.58 6.71
CA SER A 14 -1.83 -5.47 6.33
C SER A 14 -0.57 -4.70 5.91
N ALA A 15 -0.73 -3.57 5.21
CA ALA A 15 0.38 -2.68 4.87
C ALA A 15 1.05 -2.08 6.13
N THR A 16 0.25 -1.60 7.09
CA THR A 16 0.77 -1.08 8.37
C THR A 16 1.51 -2.15 9.17
N VAL A 17 0.97 -3.37 9.26
CA VAL A 17 1.63 -4.49 9.93
C VAL A 17 2.98 -4.81 9.27
N LEU A 18 3.04 -4.80 7.93
CA LEU A 18 4.28 -5.01 7.20
C LEU A 18 5.32 -3.92 7.49
N TYR A 19 4.91 -2.64 7.51
CA TYR A 19 5.79 -1.52 7.84
C TYR A 19 6.43 -1.70 9.23
N PHE A 20 5.61 -1.94 10.25
CA PHE A 20 6.11 -2.14 11.61
C PHE A 20 6.97 -3.40 11.73
N GLY A 21 6.62 -4.48 11.00
CA GLY A 21 7.43 -5.69 10.93
C GLY A 21 8.83 -5.41 10.36
N LEU A 22 8.93 -4.68 9.25
CA LEU A 22 10.23 -4.31 8.65
C LEU A 22 11.03 -3.37 9.56
N VAL A 23 10.38 -2.39 10.19
CA VAL A 23 11.04 -1.48 11.14
C VAL A 23 11.57 -2.23 12.36
N ALA A 24 10.81 -3.20 12.89
CA ALA A 24 11.24 -4.04 14.02
C ALA A 24 12.45 -4.93 13.68
N VAL A 25 12.61 -5.31 12.41
CA VAL A 25 13.77 -6.07 11.90
C VAL A 25 14.97 -5.15 11.59
N GLY A 26 14.84 -3.84 11.79
CA GLY A 26 15.91 -2.86 11.56
C GLY A 26 16.07 -2.43 10.11
N GLN A 27 15.06 -2.65 9.26
CA GLN A 27 15.11 -2.19 7.87
C GLN A 27 15.03 -0.66 7.79
N PRO A 28 15.77 -0.04 6.85
CA PRO A 28 15.67 1.39 6.59
C PRO A 28 14.23 1.83 6.35
N HIS A 29 13.83 2.97 6.91
CA HIS A 29 12.47 3.50 6.76
C HIS A 29 12.05 3.69 5.29
N LEU A 30 13.01 3.96 4.39
CA LEU A 30 12.78 3.99 2.95
C LEU A 30 12.27 2.65 2.40
N ILE A 31 12.92 1.54 2.78
CA ILE A 31 12.55 0.19 2.33
C ILE A 31 11.24 -0.26 2.98
N ALA A 32 11.09 -0.01 4.28
CA ALA A 32 9.86 -0.34 5.01
C ALA A 32 8.64 0.36 4.40
N SER A 33 8.77 1.65 4.06
CA SER A 33 7.68 2.43 3.49
C SER A 33 7.38 2.05 2.04
N THR A 34 8.38 1.79 1.18
CA THR A 34 8.13 1.29 -0.19
C THR A 34 7.44 -0.06 -0.18
N ALA A 35 7.92 -1.02 0.63
CA ALA A 35 7.32 -2.34 0.74
C ALA A 35 5.85 -2.27 1.20
N SER A 36 5.55 -1.41 2.18
CA SER A 36 4.18 -1.17 2.66
C SER A 36 3.26 -0.65 1.55
N ILE A 37 3.72 0.32 0.74
CA ILE A 37 2.91 0.90 -0.36
C ILE A 37 2.69 -0.13 -1.46
N THR A 38 3.69 -0.92 -1.79
CA THR A 38 3.59 -1.99 -2.79
C THR A 38 2.56 -3.03 -2.37
N LEU A 39 2.60 -3.47 -1.09
CA LEU A 39 1.60 -4.41 -0.56
C LEU A 39 0.19 -3.82 -0.61
N PHE A 40 0.04 -2.57 -0.16
CA PHE A 40 -1.25 -1.87 -0.20
C PHE A 40 -1.82 -1.80 -1.63
N THR A 41 -0.99 -1.42 -2.60
CA THR A 41 -1.39 -1.32 -4.02
C THR A 41 -1.73 -2.69 -4.60
N ALA A 42 -0.91 -3.71 -4.34
CA ALA A 42 -1.13 -5.08 -4.82
C ALA A 42 -2.45 -5.66 -4.28
N MET A 43 -2.75 -5.45 -3.00
CA MET A 43 -4.02 -5.85 -2.40
C MET A 43 -5.22 -5.18 -3.10
N LEU A 44 -5.13 -3.89 -3.40
CA LEU A 44 -6.20 -3.17 -4.08
C LEU A 44 -6.38 -3.60 -5.56
N TRP A 45 -5.30 -4.05 -6.22
CA TRP A 45 -5.39 -4.68 -7.55
C TRP A 45 -6.07 -6.06 -7.49
N VAL A 46 -5.65 -6.91 -6.56
CA VAL A 46 -6.19 -8.28 -6.43
C VAL A 46 -7.66 -8.28 -6.03
N THR A 47 -8.08 -7.33 -5.20
CA THR A 47 -9.45 -7.24 -4.70
C THR A 47 -10.38 -6.42 -5.57
N GLU A 48 -9.86 -5.76 -6.61
CA GLU A 48 -10.58 -4.79 -7.45
C GLU A 48 -11.43 -3.79 -6.65
N ALA A 49 -10.96 -3.42 -5.44
CA ALA A 49 -11.69 -2.55 -4.52
C ALA A 49 -11.79 -1.11 -5.05
N LEU A 50 -10.84 -0.71 -5.89
CA LEU A 50 -10.83 0.53 -6.65
C LEU A 50 -10.62 0.20 -8.15
N PRO A 51 -11.12 1.04 -9.07
CA PRO A 51 -10.81 0.90 -10.49
C PRO A 51 -9.29 0.95 -10.67
N ILE A 52 -8.75 0.01 -11.44
CA ILE A 52 -7.30 -0.16 -11.69
C ILE A 52 -6.56 1.19 -11.94
N PRO A 53 -7.11 2.17 -12.69
CA PRO A 53 -6.48 3.48 -12.89
C PRO A 53 -6.28 4.30 -11.60
N VAL A 54 -7.21 4.20 -10.65
CA VAL A 54 -7.11 4.91 -9.35
C VAL A 54 -6.05 4.22 -8.48
N THR A 55 -6.01 2.90 -8.54
CA THR A 55 -5.08 2.09 -7.75
C THR A 55 -3.63 2.31 -8.17
N SER A 56 -3.36 2.42 -9.48
CA SER A 56 -2.02 2.70 -10.01
C SER A 56 -1.55 4.14 -9.78
N LEU A 57 -2.46 5.09 -9.50
CA LEU A 57 -2.10 6.46 -9.09
C LEU A 57 -1.53 6.52 -7.66
N ILE A 58 -1.83 5.54 -6.81
CA ILE A 58 -1.35 5.50 -5.41
C ILE A 58 0.18 5.43 -5.36
N PRO A 59 0.86 4.43 -5.96
CA PRO A 59 2.32 4.40 -5.96
C PRO A 59 2.88 5.61 -6.68
N PHE A 60 2.32 6.03 -7.82
CA PHE A 60 2.80 7.21 -8.54
C PHE A 60 2.80 8.47 -7.67
N SER A 61 1.71 8.75 -6.97
CA SER A 61 1.59 9.93 -6.11
C SER A 61 2.54 9.87 -4.92
N VAL A 62 2.68 8.68 -4.31
CA VAL A 62 3.52 8.52 -3.12
C VAL A 62 5.01 8.50 -3.47
N PHE A 63 5.41 7.91 -4.60
CA PHE A 63 6.78 7.95 -5.09
C PHE A 63 7.18 9.37 -5.53
N LEU A 64 6.30 10.09 -6.25
CA LEU A 64 6.54 11.49 -6.63
C LEU A 64 6.67 12.41 -5.41
N TRP A 65 5.79 12.24 -4.40
CA TRP A 65 5.88 13.01 -3.15
C TRP A 65 7.18 12.75 -2.38
N ARG A 66 7.71 11.52 -2.44
CA ARG A 66 8.90 11.13 -1.68
C ARG A 66 10.21 11.63 -2.30
N GLY A 67 10.18 12.30 -3.45
CA GLY A 67 11.31 13.04 -3.99
C GLY A 67 12.47 12.17 -4.50
N TYR A 68 12.15 11.18 -5.33
CA TYR A 68 13.12 10.52 -6.21
C TYR A 68 12.93 10.99 -7.65
#